data_AF-A0A3E2N7J5-F1
#
_entry.id   AF-A0A3E2N7J5-F1
#
_cell.length_a   1.000
_cell.length_b   1.000
_cell.length_c   1.000
_cell.angle_alpha   90.00
_cell.angle_beta   90.00
_cell.angle_gamma   90.00
#
_symmetry.space_group_name_H-M   'P 1'
#
loop_
_entity.id
_entity.type
_entity.pdbx_description
1 polymer ?
#
loop_
_entity_poly.entity_id
_entity_poly.type
_entity_poly.pdbx_seq_one_letter_code
_entity_poly.pdbx_strand_id
1 'polypeptide(L)' 'MNRDKLIAQVKNEYARIASMESQQHFHQTTTEITPEAYYENLLGKVINEINNGTFDNFKSGEEVVTAIANDKTWLSGWK' A
#
# COMPACT_ATOMS: atom_id res chain seq x y z
N MET A 1 -1.84 13.05 13.25
CA MET A 1 -1.61 13.35 11.82
C MET A 1 -2.97 13.49 11.14
N ASN A 2 -3.15 14.32 10.12
CA ASN A 2 -4.43 14.34 9.37
C ASN A 2 -4.51 13.14 8.43
N ARG A 3 -5.70 12.54 8.31
CA ARG A 3 -5.94 11.36 7.44
C ARG A 3 -5.63 11.65 5.98
N ASP A 4 -5.96 12.84 5.47
CA ASP A 4 -5.58 13.28 4.13
C ASP A 4 -4.07 13.30 3.91
N LYS A 5 -3.32 13.75 4.93
CA LYS A 5 -1.85 13.78 4.89
C LYS A 5 -1.28 12.35 4.92
N LEU A 6 -1.90 11.45 5.69
CA LEU A 6 -1.52 10.04 5.74
C LEU A 6 -1.79 9.36 4.39
N ILE A 7 -2.96 9.59 3.79
CA ILE A 7 -3.34 9.08 2.47
C ILE A 7 -2.35 9.56 1.40
N ALA A 8 -1.97 10.86 1.41
CA ALA A 8 -1.01 11.39 0.47
C ALA A 8 0.37 10.72 0.60
N GLN A 9 0.84 10.47 1.83
CA GLN A 9 2.10 9.77 2.06
C GLN A 9 2.04 8.31 1.61
N VAL A 10 0.97 7.59 1.94
CA VAL A 10 0.77 6.19 1.53
C VAL A 10 0.69 6.06 0.01
N LYS A 11 -0.02 6.98 -0.67
CA LYS A 11 -0.06 7.04 -2.14
C LYS A 11 1.33 7.21 -2.74
N ASN A 12 2.13 8.13 -2.18
CA ASN A 12 3.49 8.36 -2.65
C ASN A 12 4.37 7.13 -2.47
N GLU A 13 4.27 6.47 -1.32
CA GLU A 13 5.08 5.28 -1.04
C GLU A 13 4.69 4.10 -1.92
N TYR A 14 3.40 3.81 -2.13
CA TYR A 14 3.00 2.77 -3.07
C TYR A 14 3.38 3.08 -4.51
N ALA A 15 3.30 4.33 -4.95
CA ALA A 15 3.78 4.73 -6.27
C ALA A 15 5.29 4.50 -6.43
N ARG A 16 6.07 4.80 -5.37
CA ARG A 16 7.51 4.54 -5.34
C ARG A 16 7.81 3.04 -5.41
N ILE A 17 7.13 2.23 -4.60
CA ILE A 17 7.31 0.78 -4.58
C ILE A 17 6.90 0.17 -5.93
N ALA A 18 5.75 0.53 -6.48
CA ALA A 18 5.30 0.05 -7.79
C ALA A 18 6.31 0.40 -8.90
N SER A 19 6.89 1.61 -8.86
CA SER A 19 7.94 2.00 -9.81
C SER A 19 9.24 1.23 -9.61
N MET A 20 9.62 0.93 -8.36
CA MET A 20 10.83 0.15 -8.05
C MET A 20 10.66 -1.32 -8.43
N GLU A 21 9.51 -1.91 -8.10
CA GLU A 21 9.17 -3.29 -8.45
C GLU A 21 9.00 -3.44 -9.95
N SER A 22 8.34 -2.52 -10.65
CA SER A 22 8.22 -2.57 -12.12
C SER A 22 9.60 -2.62 -12.80
N GLN A 23 10.60 -1.89 -12.28
CA GLN A 23 11.98 -1.97 -12.77
C GLN A 23 12.67 -3.30 -12.42
N GLN A 24 12.40 -3.89 -11.26
CA GLN A 24 12.98 -5.20 -10.86
C GLN A 24 12.30 -6.39 -11.54
N HIS A 25 10.96 -6.40 -11.62
CA HIS A 25 10.14 -7.42 -12.25
C HIS A 25 10.29 -7.46 -13.77
N PHE A 26 10.86 -6.43 -14.40
CA PHE A 26 11.23 -6.49 -15.82
C PHE A 26 12.16 -7.67 -16.15
N HIS A 27 12.86 -8.23 -15.15
CA HIS A 27 13.75 -9.38 -15.33
C HIS A 27 13.17 -10.73 -14.86
N GLN A 28 12.08 -10.76 -14.08
CA GLN A 28 11.66 -11.99 -13.39
C GLN A 28 10.13 -12.12 -13.26
N THR A 29 9.55 -12.97 -14.12
CA THR A 29 8.49 -13.97 -13.82
C THR A 29 7.00 -13.56 -13.88
N THR A 30 6.27 -14.26 -14.78
CA THR A 30 5.03 -15.04 -14.56
C THR A 30 4.27 -14.76 -13.25
N THR A 31 3.55 -13.64 -13.21
CA THR A 31 2.40 -13.49 -12.32
C THR A 31 1.27 -12.94 -13.19
N GLU A 32 0.08 -13.52 -13.13
CA GLU A 32 -1.07 -13.16 -13.99
C GLU A 32 -1.58 -11.73 -13.74
N ILE A 33 -0.95 -10.98 -12.82
CA ILE A 33 -1.36 -9.67 -12.35
C ILE A 33 -0.13 -8.75 -12.45
N THR A 34 -0.27 -7.61 -13.12
CA THR A 34 0.81 -6.62 -13.18
C THR A 34 1.04 -6.00 -11.78
N PRO A 35 2.27 -5.60 -11.45
CA PRO A 35 2.57 -4.94 -10.16
C PRO A 35 1.71 -3.68 -9.98
N GLU A 36 1.41 -2.96 -11.06
CA GLU A 36 0.51 -1.80 -11.05
C GLU A 36 -0.88 -2.16 -10.50
N ALA A 37 -1.54 -3.18 -11.07
CA ALA A 37 -2.88 -3.58 -10.65
C ALA A 37 -2.90 -4.11 -9.20
N TYR A 38 -1.83 -4.79 -8.78
CA TYR A 38 -1.66 -5.24 -7.39
C TYR A 38 -1.63 -4.05 -6.43
N TYR A 39 -0.78 -3.05 -6.70
CA TYR A 39 -0.64 -1.87 -5.84
C TYR A 39 -1.84 -0.95 -5.88
N GLU A 40 -2.55 -0.84 -7.01
CA GLU A 40 -3.80 -0.08 -7.08
C GLU A 40 -4.89 -0.70 -6.19
N ASN A 41 -5.07 -2.03 -6.24
CA ASN A 41 -6.04 -2.71 -5.39
C ASN A 41 -5.69 -2.55 -3.90
N LEU A 42 -4.41 -2.71 -3.59
CA LEU A 42 -3.89 -2.61 -2.24
C LEU A 42 -4.06 -1.17 -1.71
N LEU A 43 -3.68 -0.15 -2.49
CA LEU A 43 -3.86 1.26 -2.16
C LEU A 43 -5.32 1.61 -1.87
N GLY A 44 -6.26 1.12 -2.69
CA GLY A 44 -7.69 1.33 -2.46
C GLY A 44 -8.16 0.82 -1.10
N LYS A 45 -7.71 -0.39 -0.71
CA LYS A 45 -7.99 -0.95 0.61
C LYS A 45 -7.33 -0.16 1.74
N VAL A 46 -6.07 0.24 1.58
CA VAL A 46 -5.36 1.04 2.60
C VAL A 46 -6.08 2.36 2.84
N ILE A 47 -6.50 3.06 1.77
CA ILE A 47 -7.25 4.31 1.89
C ILE A 47 -8.55 4.09 2.65
N ASN A 48 -9.27 3.01 2.38
CA ASN A 48 -10.50 2.67 3.10
C ASN A 48 -10.24 2.47 4.60
N GLU A 49 -9.21 1.71 4.95
CA GLU A 49 -8.81 1.47 6.34
C GLU A 49 -8.31 2.75 7.06
N ILE A 50 -7.61 3.63 6.35
CA ILE A 50 -7.23 4.96 6.89
C ILE A 50 -8.48 5.79 7.18
N ASN A 51 -9.48 5.78 6.29
CA ASN A 51 -10.74 6.48 6.49
C ASN A 51 -11.56 5.90 7.66
N ASN A 52 -11.51 4.58 7.86
CA ASN A 52 -12.12 3.90 9.01
C ASN A 52 -11.39 4.19 10.34
N GLY A 53 -10.18 4.74 10.29
CA GLY A 53 -9.38 5.03 11.48
C GLY A 53 -8.52 3.86 11.96
N THR A 54 -8.40 2.77 11.18
CA THR A 54 -7.54 1.61 11.49
C THR A 54 -6.08 2.04 11.73
N PHE A 55 -5.62 3.03 10.97
CA PHE A 55 -4.25 3.55 11.04
C PHE A 55 -4.10 4.87 11.81
N ASP A 56 -5.08 5.28 12.61
CA ASP A 56 -5.02 6.58 13.33
C ASP A 56 -3.86 6.64 14.33
N ASN A 57 -3.41 5.48 14.83
CA ASN A 57 -2.27 5.35 15.75
C ASN A 57 -0.89 5.48 15.07
N PHE A 58 -0.83 5.54 13.74
CA PHE A 58 0.41 5.61 12.98
C PHE A 58 0.88 7.05 12.78
N LYS A 59 2.19 7.29 12.78
CA LYS A 59 2.75 8.64 12.68
C LYS A 59 3.05 9.06 11.24
N SER A 60 3.26 8.08 10.36
CA SER A 60 3.63 8.29 8.95
C SER A 60 3.02 7.25 8.02
N GLY A 61 2.86 7.60 6.74
CA GLY A 61 2.39 6.68 5.71
C GLY A 61 3.36 5.54 5.45
N GLU A 62 4.67 5.77 5.63
CA GLU A 62 5.69 4.72 5.59
C GLU A 62 5.40 3.62 6.62
N GLU A 63 5.14 3.97 7.89
CA GLU A 63 4.82 2.96 8.92
C GLU A 63 3.57 2.15 8.57
N VAL A 64 2.57 2.79 7.96
CA VAL A 64 1.34 2.10 7.49
C VAL A 64 1.68 1.09 6.41
N VAL A 65 2.42 1.52 5.37
CA VAL A 65 2.83 0.63 4.27
C VAL A 65 3.71 -0.50 4.78
N THR A 66 4.66 -0.23 5.67
CA THR A 66 5.51 -1.24 6.31
C THR A 66 4.69 -2.21 7.14
N ALA A 67 3.74 -1.74 7.96
CA ALA A 67 2.90 -2.61 8.79
C ALA A 67 2.05 -3.55 7.92
N ILE A 68 1.48 -3.06 6.83
CA ILE A 68 0.70 -3.87 5.88
C ILE A 68 1.58 -4.86 5.12
N ALA A 69 2.78 -4.44 4.73
CA ALA A 69 3.74 -5.31 4.05
C ALA A 69 4.19 -6.47 4.96
N ASN A 70 4.36 -6.20 6.25
CA ASN A 70 4.68 -7.21 7.26
C ASN A 70 3.47 -8.09 7.60
N ASP A 71 2.29 -7.48 7.74
CA ASP A 71 1.08 -8.16 8.15
C ASP A 71 -0.13 -7.70 7.30
N LYS A 72 -0.61 -8.56 6.42
CA LYS A 72 -1.74 -8.23 5.53
C LYS A 72 -3.09 -8.28 6.25
N THR A 73 -3.15 -8.69 7.52
CA THR A 73 -4.42 -8.74 8.27
C THR A 73 -4.96 -7.36 8.62
N TRP A 74 -4.10 -6.34 8.56
CA TRP A 74 -4.50 -4.93 8.60
C TRP A 74 -5.47 -4.55 7.48
N LEU A 75 -5.49 -5.30 6.37
CA LEU A 75 -6.40 -5.09 5.26
C LEU A 75 -7.58 -6.06 5.34
N SER A 76 -8.72 -5.54 5.76
CA SER A 76 -9.97 -6.31 5.79
C SER A 76 -10.28 -6.94 4.42
N GLY A 77 -10.43 -8.27 4.42
CA GLY A 77 -10.72 -9.04 3.20
C GLY A 77 -9.55 -9.12 2.21
N TRP A 78 -8.30 -9.07 2.68
CA TRP A 78 -7.14 -9.50 1.93
C TRP A 78 -6.99 -11.02 2.02
N LYS A 79 -7.00 -11.73 0.88
CA LYS A 79 -6.98 -13.19 0.82
C LYS A 79 -6.12 -13.67 -0.34
#